data_AF-A0A968BV64-F1
#
_entry.id   AF-A0A968BV64-F1
#
_cell.length_a   1.000
_cell.length_b   1.000
_cell.length_c   1.000
_cell.angle_alpha   90.00
_cell.angle_beta   90.00
_cell.angle_gamma   90.00
#
_symmetry.space_group_name_H-M   'P 1'
#
loop_
_entity.id
_entity.type
_entity.pdbx_description
1 polymer ?
#
loop_
_entity_poly.entity_id
_entity_poly.type
_entity_poly.pdbx_seq_one_letter_code
_entity_poly.pdbx_strand_id
1 'polypeptide(L)' 'MGFSFNPTDEFLEYDPVQDQWTPRAPLPSARGAAAAAAIEGKIYTVGGDSVFGLSGELTVYDPDTNVWSPLPSMP' A
#
# COMPACT_ATOMS: atom_id res chain seq x y z
N MET A 1 -6.86 2.90 28.20
CA MET A 1 -6.32 3.76 27.12
C MET A 1 -6.12 2.85 25.92
N GLY A 2 -6.95 2.96 24.88
CA GLY A 2 -6.89 2.07 23.72
C GLY A 2 -6.46 2.85 22.49
N PHE A 3 -5.37 2.42 21.85
CA PHE A 3 -5.10 2.85 20.48
C PHE A 3 -6.17 2.22 19.59
N SER A 4 -6.97 3.04 18.91
CA SER A 4 -7.86 2.55 17.85
C SER A 4 -7.04 2.43 16.59
N PHE A 5 -6.75 1.20 16.17
CA PHE A 5 -6.14 0.95 14.88
C PHE A 5 -7.20 1.19 13.79
N ASN A 6 -6.97 2.19 12.93
CA ASN A 6 -7.82 2.53 11.81
C ASN A 6 -6.96 2.46 10.53
N PRO A 7 -6.86 1.30 9.88
CA PRO A 7 -6.10 1.18 8.65
C PRO A 7 -6.75 2.02 7.54
N THR A 8 -5.92 2.52 6.63
CA THR A 8 -6.34 3.31 5.47
C THR A 8 -5.87 2.63 4.19
N ASP A 9 -6.51 2.94 3.07
CA ASP A 9 -6.06 2.59 1.72
C ASP A 9 -5.32 3.76 1.04
N GLU A 10 -5.16 4.88 1.74
CA GLU A 10 -4.52 6.08 1.19
C GLU A 10 -3.07 5.79 0.77
N PHE A 11 -2.75 6.15 -0.48
CA PHE A 11 -1.42 6.03 -1.05
C PHE A 11 -1.04 7.37 -1.68
N LEU A 12 0.04 7.98 -1.18
CA LEU A 12 0.47 9.32 -1.56
C LEU A 12 1.88 9.27 -2.14
N GLU A 13 2.11 10.11 -3.16
CA GLU A 13 3.44 10.37 -3.71
C GLU A 13 3.90 11.76 -3.30
N TYR A 14 5.14 11.88 -2.86
CA TYR A 14 5.76 13.16 -2.51
C TYR A 14 6.63 13.66 -3.65
N ASP A 15 6.35 14.88 -4.13
CA ASP A 15 7.22 15.63 -5.03
C ASP A 15 8.13 16.56 -4.21
N PRO A 16 9.45 16.31 -4.13
CA PRO A 16 10.38 17.14 -3.36
C PRO A 16 10.72 18.49 -4.02
N VAL A 17 10.44 18.68 -5.32
CA VAL A 17 10.63 19.96 -6.01
C VAL A 17 9.50 20.91 -5.66
N GLN A 18 8.27 20.38 -5.59
CA GLN A 18 7.07 21.14 -5.26
C GLN A 18 6.77 21.18 -3.76
N ASP A 19 7.43 20.32 -2.97
CA ASP A 19 7.17 20.09 -1.54
C ASP A 19 5.71 19.74 -1.27
N GLN A 20 5.15 18.81 -2.05
CA GLN A 20 3.74 18.48 -2.02
C GLN A 20 3.50 16.98 -2.07
N TRP A 21 2.46 16.54 -1.35
CA TRP A 21 1.93 15.19 -1.44
C TRP A 21 0.75 15.16 -2.40
N THR A 22 0.74 14.21 -3.32
CA THR A 22 -0.33 13.99 -4.29
C THR A 22 -0.94 12.61 -4.10
N PRO A 23 -2.28 12.49 -4.01
CA PRO A 23 -2.94 11.19 -3.99
C PRO A 23 -2.67 10.39 -5.28
N ARG A 24 -2.33 9.11 -5.10
CA ARG A 24 -2.24 8.11 -6.16
C ARG A 24 -3.39 7.11 -6.05
N ALA A 25 -3.39 6.08 -6.90
CA ALA A 25 -4.38 5.02 -6.80
C ALA A 25 -4.31 4.41 -5.39
N PRO A 26 -5.45 4.31 -4.68
CA PRO A 26 -5.48 3.75 -3.32
C PRO A 26 -5.11 2.27 -3.34
N LEU A 27 -4.63 1.77 -2.21
CA LEU A 27 -4.40 0.33 -2.01
C LEU A 27 -5.70 -0.44 -2.25
N PRO A 28 -5.63 -1.68 -2.80
CA PRO A 28 -6.84 -2.49 -3.01
C PRO A 28 -7.59 -2.86 -1.73
N SER A 29 -6.90 -2.87 -0.59
CA SER A 29 -7.49 -3.08 0.74
C SER A 29 -6.83 -2.15 1.77
N ALA A 30 -7.64 -1.56 2.63
CA ALA A 30 -7.16 -0.72 3.72
C ALA A 30 -6.38 -1.57 4.74
N ARG A 31 -5.10 -1.26 4.93
CA ARG A 31 -4.20 -1.99 5.83
C ARG A 31 -3.09 -1.13 6.39
N GLY A 32 -2.64 -1.47 7.59
CA GLY A 32 -1.42 -0.94 8.20
C GLY A 32 -0.38 -2.04 8.38
N ALA A 33 0.83 -1.68 8.83
CA ALA A 33 1.90 -2.62 9.14
C ALA A 33 2.30 -3.58 7.99
N ALA A 34 1.97 -3.25 6.74
CA ALA A 34 2.44 -3.98 5.56
C ALA A 34 3.93 -3.69 5.33
N ALA A 35 4.67 -4.68 4.83
CA ALA A 35 6.01 -4.46 4.30
C ALA A 35 5.90 -3.91 2.87
N ALA A 36 6.86 -3.08 2.44
CA ALA A 36 6.93 -2.56 1.09
C ALA A 36 8.35 -2.58 0.52
N ALA A 37 8.49 -2.79 -0.79
CA ALA A 37 9.77 -2.78 -1.50
C ALA A 37 9.61 -2.24 -2.92
N ALA A 38 10.62 -1.48 -3.38
CA ALA A 38 10.72 -1.04 -4.78
C ALA A 38 11.58 -2.04 -5.57
N ILE A 39 11.02 -2.65 -6.61
CA ILE A 39 11.67 -3.68 -7.43
C ILE A 39 11.35 -3.40 -8.89
N GLU A 40 12.38 -3.26 -9.73
CA GLU A 40 12.23 -3.05 -11.19
C GLU A 40 11.25 -1.93 -11.58
N GLY A 41 11.27 -0.82 -10.85
CA GLY A 41 10.41 0.34 -11.12
C GLY A 41 8.97 0.22 -10.59
N LYS A 42 8.64 -0.87 -9.90
CA LYS A 42 7.33 -1.10 -9.28
C LYS A 42 7.42 -1.13 -7.76
N ILE A 43 6.30 -0.89 -7.08
CA ILE A 43 6.21 -0.95 -5.62
C ILE A 43 5.40 -2.19 -5.24
N TYR A 44 5.99 -3.08 -4.45
CA TYR A 44 5.35 -4.27 -3.92
C TYR A 44 4.98 -4.01 -2.47
N THR A 45 3.76 -4.40 -2.08
CA THR A 45 3.35 -4.42 -0.68
C THR A 45 2.94 -5.83 -0.27
N VAL A 46 3.35 -6.25 0.92
CA VAL A 46 3.30 -7.62 1.39
C VAL A 46 2.65 -7.65 2.77
N GLY A 47 1.55 -8.38 2.89
CA GLY A 47 0.80 -8.61 4.11
C GLY A 47 0.25 -7.33 4.75
N GLY A 48 0.21 -7.30 6.08
CA GLY A 48 -0.30 -6.18 6.87
C GLY A 48 -1.49 -6.59 7.73
N ASP A 49 -2.02 -5.63 8.47
CA ASP A 49 -3.17 -5.79 9.35
C ASP A 49 -4.32 -4.91 8.88
N SER A 50 -5.51 -5.50 8.84
CA SER A 50 -6.76 -4.84 8.44
C SER A 50 -7.77 -4.93 9.58
N VAL A 51 -8.94 -4.31 9.42
CA VAL A 51 -10.05 -4.51 10.36
C VAL A 51 -10.58 -5.96 10.38
N PHE A 52 -10.19 -6.77 9.39
CA PHE A 52 -10.51 -8.20 9.30
C PHE A 52 -9.38 -9.10 9.83
N GLY A 53 -8.30 -8.50 10.34
CA GLY A 53 -7.11 -9.19 10.84
C GLY A 53 -5.94 -9.21 9.85
N LEU A 54 -4.94 -10.03 10.18
CA LEU A 54 -3.71 -10.19 9.40
C LEU A 54 -4.00 -10.72 8.00
N SER A 55 -3.38 -10.08 7.01
CA SER A 55 -3.50 -10.42 5.60
C SER A 55 -2.20 -11.04 5.08
N GLY A 56 -2.34 -12.04 4.20
CA GLY A 56 -1.25 -12.56 3.36
C GLY A 56 -1.17 -11.89 1.99
N GLU A 57 -1.94 -10.83 1.75
CA GLU A 57 -2.09 -10.18 0.46
C GLU A 57 -0.75 -9.66 -0.08
N LEU A 58 -0.53 -9.89 -1.37
CA LEU A 58 0.59 -9.32 -2.11
C LEU A 58 0.02 -8.50 -3.26
N THR A 59 0.38 -7.22 -3.32
CA THR A 59 -0.01 -6.34 -4.43
C THR A 59 1.20 -5.63 -4.99
N VAL A 60 1.15 -5.34 -6.29
CA VAL A 60 2.14 -4.56 -7.00
C VAL A 60 1.49 -3.31 -7.57
N TYR A 61 2.11 -2.16 -7.35
CA TYR A 61 1.77 -0.88 -7.94
C TYR A 61 2.73 -0.58 -9.09
N ASP A 62 2.14 -0.19 -10.22
CA ASP A 62 2.84 0.25 -11.41
C ASP A 62 2.70 1.78 -11.51
N PRO A 63 3.77 2.56 -11.28
CA PRO A 63 3.72 4.01 -11.30
C PRO A 63 3.39 4.62 -12.66
N ASP A 64 3.74 3.93 -13.76
CA ASP A 64 3.50 4.42 -15.12
C ASP A 64 2.00 4.40 -15.46
N THR A 65 1.29 3.40 -14.93
CA THR A 65 -0.15 3.23 -15.15
C THR A 65 -1.00 3.72 -13.98
N ASN A 66 -0.40 4.00 -12.82
CA ASN A 66 -1.10 4.33 -11.57
C ASN A 66 -2.15 3.26 -11.21
N VAL A 67 -1.76 1.98 -11.26
CA VAL A 67 -2.65 0.85 -11.01
C VAL A 67 -2.01 -0.13 -10.03
N TRP A 68 -2.82 -0.61 -9.08
CA TRP A 68 -2.51 -1.76 -8.26
C TRP A 68 -3.02 -3.05 -8.90
N SER A 69 -2.20 -4.10 -8.87
CA SER A 69 -2.59 -5.44 -9.30
C SER A 69 -2.34 -6.46 -8.17
N PRO A 70 -3.28 -7.38 -7.93
CA PRO A 70 -3.06 -8.47 -6.98
C PRO A 70 -2.08 -9.48 -7.55
N LEU A 71 -1.29 -10.08 -6.67
CA LEU A 71 -0.41 -11.21 -6.94
C LEU A 71 -0.80 -12.36 -6.01
N PRO A 72 -0.30 -13.60 -6.25
CA PRO A 72 -0.52 -14.70 -5.34
C PRO A 72 -0.12 -14.33 -3.90
N SER A 73 -1.06 -14.53 -2.97
CA SER A 73 -0.83 -14.29 -1.54
C SER A 73 0.27 -15.18 -0.98
N MET A 74 0.87 -14.75 0.12
CA MET A 74 1.76 -15.59 0.90
C MET A 74 1.02 -16.82 1.45
N PRO A 75 1.71 -17.98 1.54
CA PRO A 75 1.15 -19.21 2.11
C PRO A 75 0.90 -19.10 3.63
#